data_AF-A0A952AI03-F1
#
_entry.id   AF-A0A952AI03-F1
#
_cell.length_a   1.000
_cell.length_b   1.000
_cell.length_c   1.000
_cell.angle_alpha   90.00
_cell.angle_beta   90.00
_cell.angle_gamma   90.00
#
_symmetry.space_group_name_H-M   'P 1'
#
loop_
_entity.id
_entity.type
_entity.pdbx_description
1 polymer ?
#
loop_
_entity_poly.entity_id
_entity_poly.type
_entity_poly.pdbx_seq_one_letter_code
_entity_poly.pdbx_strand_id
1 'polypeptide(L)'
;MEGSRDYMLHFIEKEKTISFEKIFDVCENRVHALFIFLSMLELTQQRFMKLLIGEGRNNFIIVWNENREQELKEEGIDINELNNIPTSFPDASSLSS
;
A
#
# COMPACT_ATOMS: atom_id res chain seq x y z
N MET A 1 4.29 -13.63 -1.80
CA MET A 1 4.12 -12.22 -1.39
C MET A 1 3.31 -11.40 -2.40
N GLU A 2 3.27 -11.77 -3.69
CA GLU A 2 2.51 -11.04 -4.73
C GLU A 2 0.99 -10.96 -4.47
N GLY A 3 0.37 -12.01 -3.94
CA GLY A 3 -1.09 -12.05 -3.73
C GLY A 3 -1.63 -11.04 -2.72
N SER A 4 -0.83 -10.61 -1.73
CA SER A 4 -1.28 -9.63 -0.72
C SER A 4 -1.43 -8.23 -1.32
N ARG A 5 -0.61 -7.90 -2.32
CA ARG A 5 -0.64 -6.59 -2.99
C ARG A 5 -1.84 -6.47 -3.92
N ASP A 6 -2.07 -7.47 -4.77
CA ASP A 6 -3.21 -7.47 -5.69
C ASP A 6 -4.54 -7.53 -4.93
N TYR A 7 -4.60 -8.29 -3.83
CA TYR A 7 -5.73 -8.26 -2.92
C TYR A 7 -5.99 -6.84 -2.39
N MET A 8 -4.95 -6.18 -1.86
CA MET A 8 -5.08 -4.84 -1.29
C MET A 8 -5.51 -3.81 -2.35
N LEU A 9 -4.94 -3.89 -3.55
CA LEU A 9 -5.25 -2.99 -4.66
C LEU A 9 -6.73 -3.11 -5.05
N HIS A 10 -7.20 -4.33 -5.30
CA HIS A 10 -8.59 -4.56 -5.71
C HIS A 10 -9.58 -4.26 -4.59
N PHE A 11 -9.19 -4.51 -3.34
CA PHE A 11 -10.00 -4.21 -2.17
C PHE A 11 -10.22 -2.70 -2.00
N ILE A 12 -9.17 -1.89 -2.11
CA ILE A 12 -9.27 -0.43 -1.98
C ILE A 12 -9.93 0.20 -3.20
N GLU A 13 -9.67 -0.32 -4.40
CA GLU A 13 -10.34 0.13 -5.63
C GLU A 13 -11.86 -0.04 -5.53
N LYS A 14 -12.31 -1.14 -4.93
CA LYS A 14 -13.73 -1.45 -4.75
C LYS A 14 -14.39 -0.66 -3.62
N GLU A 15 -13.76 -0.60 -2.44
CA GLU A 15 -14.32 0.11 -1.28
C GLU A 15 -14.22 1.63 -1.43
N LYS A 16 -13.29 2.14 -2.26
CA LYS A 16 -12.93 3.56 -2.49
C LYS A 16 -12.41 4.31 -1.26
N THR A 17 -12.95 4.03 -0.08
CA THR A 17 -12.57 4.61 1.19
C THR A 17 -12.72 3.56 2.29
N ILE A 18 -11.65 3.29 3.02
CA ILE A 18 -11.63 2.26 4.05
C ILE A 18 -10.88 2.74 5.30
N SER A 19 -11.35 2.33 6.47
CA SER A 19 -10.64 2.58 7.73
C SER A 19 -9.43 1.65 7.87
N PHE A 20 -8.38 2.13 8.52
CA PHE A 20 -7.20 1.35 8.83
C PHE A 20 -7.52 0.06 9.57
N GLU A 21 -8.42 0.10 10.56
CA GLU A 21 -8.80 -1.07 11.35
C GLU A 21 -9.35 -2.21 10.48
N LYS A 22 -10.20 -1.89 9.49
CA LYS A 22 -10.75 -2.88 8.56
C LYS A 22 -9.68 -3.60 7.73
N ILE A 23 -8.53 -2.96 7.46
CA ILE A 23 -7.42 -3.61 6.76
C ILE A 23 -6.82 -4.74 7.60
N PHE A 24 -6.86 -4.63 8.93
CA PHE A 24 -6.30 -5.63 9.84
C PHE A 24 -7.29 -6.75 10.20
N ASP A 25 -8.58 -6.62 9.91
CA ASP A 25 -9.58 -7.66 10.19
C ASP A 25 -9.26 -9.01 9.50
N VAL A 26 -8.55 -8.97 8.37
CA VAL A 26 -8.14 -10.17 7.61
C VAL A 26 -6.80 -10.75 8.05
N CYS A 27 -6.14 -10.13 9.05
CA CYS A 27 -4.82 -10.57 9.51
C CYS A 27 -4.92 -11.73 10.49
N GLU A 28 -4.42 -12.90 10.10
CA GLU A 28 -4.35 -14.07 10.98
C GLU A 28 -3.30 -13.94 12.11
N ASN A 29 -2.17 -13.27 11.85
CA ASN A 29 -1.02 -13.24 12.75
C ASN A 29 -0.29 -11.88 12.71
N ARG A 30 0.52 -11.59 13.73
CA ARG A 30 1.32 -10.35 13.81
C ARG A 30 2.25 -10.16 12.62
N VAL A 31 2.87 -11.24 12.16
CA VAL A 31 3.74 -11.22 10.97
C VAL A 31 2.94 -10.87 9.72
N HIS A 32 1.74 -11.42 9.57
CA HIS A 32 0.85 -11.11 8.44
C HIS A 32 0.42 -9.63 8.44
N ALA A 33 0.08 -9.10 9.62
CA ALA A 33 -0.23 -7.67 9.77
C ALA A 33 0.94 -6.77 9.36
N LEU A 34 2.18 -7.14 9.68
CA LEU A 34 3.36 -6.39 9.24
C LEU A 34 3.49 -6.41 7.71
N PHE A 35 3.29 -7.55 7.06
CA PHE A 35 3.34 -7.62 5.60
C PHE A 35 2.25 -6.79 4.93
N ILE A 36 1.00 -6.89 5.41
CA ILE A 36 -0.11 -6.08 4.90
C ILE A 36 0.17 -4.58 5.08
N PHE A 37 0.72 -4.19 6.23
CA PHE A 37 1.07 -2.80 6.48
C PHE A 37 2.19 -2.31 5.55
N LEU A 38 3.23 -3.12 5.31
CA LEU A 38 4.30 -2.79 4.37
C LEU A 38 3.77 -2.66 2.93
N SER A 39 2.93 -3.59 2.47
CA SER A 39 2.30 -3.51 1.14
C SER A 39 1.38 -2.28 1.01
N MET A 40 0.68 -1.90 2.08
CA MET A 40 -0.12 -0.68 2.10
C MET A 40 0.76 0.58 2.02
N LEU A 41 1.87 0.64 2.76
CA LEU A 41 2.82 1.75 2.70
C LEU A 41 3.50 1.84 1.32
N GLU A 42 3.82 0.71 0.70
CA GLU A 42 4.37 0.63 -0.65
C GLU A 42 3.41 1.21 -1.68
N LEU A 43 2.15 0.76 -1.68
CA LEU A 43 1.13 1.24 -2.60
C LEU A 43 0.78 2.73 -2.39
N THR A 44 0.87 3.22 -1.14
CA THR A 44 0.75 4.65 -0.83
C THR A 44 1.89 5.46 -1.44
N GLN A 45 3.14 4.97 -1.34
CA GLN A 45 4.30 5.59 -1.99
C GLN A 45 4.19 5.61 -3.51
N GLN A 46 3.63 4.55 -4.11
CA GLN A 46 3.35 4.45 -5.54
C GLN A 46 2.13 5.27 -6.00
N ARG A 47 1.55 6.09 -5.13
CA ARG A 47 0.39 6.97 -5.38
C ARG A 47 -0.89 6.21 -5.79
N PHE A 48 -1.01 4.91 -5.50
CA PHE A 48 -2.27 4.17 -5.75
C PHE A 48 -3.37 4.54 -4.75
N MET A 49 -2.97 4.96 -3.55
CA MET A 49 -3.89 5.37 -2.49
C MET A 49 -3.32 6.53 -1.68
N LYS A 50 -4.21 7.25 -1.01
CA LYS A 50 -3.90 8.35 -0.10
C LYS A 50 -4.25 7.96 1.32
N LEU A 51 -3.39 8.34 2.26
CA LEU A 51 -3.61 8.18 3.68
C LEU A 51 -4.12 9.50 4.27
N LEU A 52 -5.31 9.48 4.85
CA LEU A 52 -5.87 10.58 5.62
C LEU A 52 -5.71 10.27 7.11
N ILE A 53 -5.20 11.23 7.86
CA ILE A 53 -5.05 11.12 9.32
C ILE A 53 -6.28 11.79 9.94
N GLY A 54 -7.11 11.02 10.64
CA GLY A 54 -8.25 11.51 11.40
C GLY A 54 -7.86 12.04 12.78
N GLU A 55 -8.84 12.55 13.52
CA GLU A 55 -8.62 13.01 14.90
C GLU A 55 -8.45 11.79 15.84
N GLY A 56 -7.24 11.56 16.31
CA GLY A 56 -6.91 10.44 17.23
C GLY A 56 -5.59 9.74 16.90
N ARG A 57 -5.10 8.89 17.82
CA ARG A 57 -3.93 8.04 17.54
C ARG A 57 -4.36 6.84 16.70
N ASN A 58 -3.61 6.54 15.64
CA ASN A 58 -3.84 5.43 14.72
C ASN A 58 -5.19 5.47 13.96
N ASN A 59 -5.80 6.66 13.86
CA ASN A 59 -7.03 6.85 13.10
C ASN A 59 -6.67 7.19 11.64
N PHE A 60 -6.36 6.19 10.83
CA PHE A 60 -6.08 6.41 9.40
C PHE A 60 -7.26 5.97 8.54
N ILE A 61 -7.54 6.76 7.51
CA ILE A 61 -8.50 6.44 6.46
C ILE A 61 -7.72 6.35 5.15
N ILE A 62 -7.86 5.22 4.46
CA ILE A 62 -7.26 4.99 3.16
C ILE A 62 -8.29 5.36 2.10
N VAL A 63 -7.87 6.18 1.13
CA VAL A 63 -8.71 6.58 0.00
C VAL A 63 -8.02 6.19 -1.30
N TRP A 64 -8.77 5.61 -2.23
CA TRP A 64 -8.29 5.27 -3.56
C TRP A 64 -7.91 6.53 -4.35
N ASN A 65 -6.77 6.52 -5.04
CA ASN A 65 -6.33 7.67 -5.83
C ASN A 65 -6.74 7.52 -7.30
N GLU A 66 -7.90 8.09 -7.66
CA GLU A 66 -8.37 8.12 -9.05
C GLU A 66 -7.52 9.05 -9.94
N ASN A 67 -6.86 10.05 -9.35
CA ASN A 67 -6.07 11.05 -10.07
C ASN A 67 -4.58 10.68 -10.20
N ARG A 68 -4.20 9.43 -9.92
CA ARG A 68 -2.80 8.98 -9.93
C ARG A 68 -2.04 9.37 -11.21
N GLU A 69 -2.61 9.09 -12.38
CA GLU A 69 -1.96 9.39 -13.66
C GLU A 69 -1.75 10.89 -13.88
N GLN A 70 -2.65 11.71 -13.37
CA GLN A 70 -2.60 13.15 -13.53
C GLN A 70 -1.57 13.77 -12.57
N GLU A 71 -1.54 13.32 -11.33
CA GLU A 71 -0.54 13.74 -10.33
C GLU A 71 0.89 13.36 -10.76
N LEU A 72 1.08 12.17 -11.34
CA LEU A 72 2.39 11.75 -11.84
C LEU A 72 2.85 12.60 -13.03
N LYS A 73 1.93 12.98 -13.93
CA LYS A 73 2.21 13.88 -15.05
C LYS A 73 2.54 15.30 -14.59
N GLU A 74 1.82 15.81 -13.59
CA GLU A 74 2.02 17.16 -13.05
C GLU A 74 3.37 17.31 -12.33
N GLU A 75 3.87 16.24 -11.71
CA GLU A 75 5.19 16.20 -11.06
C GLU A 75 6.34 15.82 -12.01
N GLY A 76 6.03 15.55 -13.29
CA GLY A 76 7.04 15.17 -14.29
C GLY A 76 7.67 13.79 -14.07
N ILE A 77 6.99 12.90 -13.34
CA ILE A 77 7.47 11.54 -13.04
C ILE A 77 6.99 10.58 -14.13
N ASP A 78 7.92 9.90 -14.81
CA ASP A 78 7.58 8.88 -15.79
C ASP A 78 7.14 7.58 -15.09
N ILE A 79 5.92 7.14 -15.38
CA ILE A 79 5.32 5.92 -14.78
C ILE A 79 6.15 4.67 -15.05
N ASN A 80 6.95 4.67 -16.11
CA ASN A 80 7.82 3.56 -16.48
C ASN A 80 9.06 3.46 -15.57
N GLU A 81 9.52 4.57 -14.99
CA GLU A 81 10.65 4.56 -14.05
C GLU A 81 10.22 4.07 -12.66
N LEU A 82 8.98 4.38 -12.22
CA LEU A 82 8.43 3.91 -10.94
C LEU A 82 8.20 2.39 -10.91
N ASN A 83 7.81 1.80 -12.03
CA ASN A 83 7.57 0.35 -12.14
C ASN A 83 8.88 -0.47 -12.23
N ASN A 84 10.03 0.20 -12.43
CA ASN A 84 11.35 -0.43 -12.53
C ASN A 84 12.12 -0.45 -11.20
N ILE A 85 11.54 0.03 -10.10
CA ILE A 85 12.12 -0.14 -8.77
C ILE A 85 12.07 -1.65 -8.45
N PRO A 86 13.21 -2.29 -8.09
CA PRO A 86 13.20 -3.72 -7.78
C PRO A 86 12.26 -3.98 -6.60
N THR A 87 11.13 -4.63 -6.86
CA THR A 87 10.13 -5.04 -5.87
C THR A 87 10.59 -6.21 -5.00
N SER A 88 11.80 -6.72 -5.24
CA SER A 88 12.44 -7.72 -4.40
C SER A 88 12.95 -7.07 -3.11
N PHE A 89 12.14 -7.14 -2.05
CA PHE A 89 12.69 -7.14 -0.70
C PHE A 89 13.74 -8.25 -0.62
N PRO A 90 14.94 -8.00 -0.06
CA PRO A 90 15.91 -9.06 0.18
C PRO A 90 15.22 -10.12 1.04
N ASP A 91 15.25 -11.34 0.54
CA ASP A 91 14.65 -12.50 1.18
C ASP A 91 15.16 -12.56 2.62
N ALA A 92 14.25 -12.53 3.61
CA ALA A 92 14.59 -12.48 5.03
C ALA A 92 15.38 -13.72 5.51
N SER A 93 15.51 -14.71 4.63
CA SER A 93 16.41 -15.87 4.75
C SER A 93 17.90 -15.53 4.66
N SER A 94 18.28 -14.32 4.21
CA SER A 94 19.68 -13.86 4.15
C SER A 94 20.23 -13.25 5.45
N LEU A 95 19.37 -13.01 6.45
CA LEU A 95 19.77 -12.44 7.75
C LEU A 95 20.17 -13.50 8.80
N SER A 96 20.17 -14.78 8.42
CA SER A 96 20.72 -15.87 9.23
C SER A 96 21.90 -16.52 8.53
N SER A 97 23.06 -15.86 8.53
CA SER A 97 24.37 -16.49 8.33
C SER A 97 25.44 -15.69 9.06
#